data_AF-A0A645DSH8-F1
#
_entry.id   AF-A0A645DSH8-F1
#
_cell.length_a   1.000
_cell.length_b   1.000
_cell.length_c   1.000
_cell.angle_alpha   90.00
_cell.angle_beta   90.00
_cell.angle_gamma   90.00
#
_symmetry.space_group_name_H-M   'P 1'
#
loop_
_entity.id
_entity.type
_entity.pdbx_description
1 polymer ?
#
loop_
_entity_poly.entity_id
_entity_poly.type
_entity_poly.pdbx_seq_one_letter_code
_entity_poly.pdbx_strand_id
1 'polypeptide(L)'
;MPKRGSLSIVTDWDGNPRCVIETTAVTILPFREFTFEICSREGEDDSLESWQRAHTRFFTEDGKALGYEFSEDMPVVFEDFEVVYRA
;
A
#
# COMPACT_ATOMS: atom_id res chain seq x y z
N MET A 1 -7.86 9.80 4.37
CA MET A 1 -6.50 10.06 3.87
C MET A 1 -5.53 9.94 5.02
N PRO A 2 -4.49 9.09 4.89
CA PRO A 2 -3.38 9.04 5.83
C PRO A 2 -2.62 10.36 5.85
N LYS A 3 -1.88 10.61 6.92
CA LYS A 3 -1.06 11.80 7.11
C LYS A 3 0.27 11.41 7.72
N ARG A 4 1.32 12.14 7.35
CA ARG A 4 2.60 12.05 8.06
C ARG A 4 2.40 12.22 9.57
N GLY A 5 2.96 11.31 10.37
CA GLY A 5 2.80 11.22 11.81
C GLY A 5 1.57 10.43 12.29
N SER A 6 0.78 9.84 11.38
CA SER A 6 -0.31 8.94 11.78
C SER A 6 0.26 7.64 12.34
N LEU A 7 -0.36 7.14 13.42
CA LEU A 7 0.02 5.89 14.06
C LEU A 7 -1.01 4.79 13.74
N SER A 8 -0.52 3.62 13.35
CA SER A 8 -1.33 2.43 13.10
C SER A 8 -0.83 1.24 13.92
N ILE A 9 -1.75 0.51 14.55
CA ILE A 9 -1.46 -0.78 15.17
C ILE A 9 -1.56 -1.84 14.10
N VAL A 10 -0.47 -2.55 13.84
CA VAL A 10 -0.45 -3.68 12.90
C VAL A 10 -0.72 -4.96 13.66
N THR A 11 -1.73 -5.72 13.24
CA THR A 11 -2.10 -7.01 13.81
C THR A 11 -1.77 -8.15 12.85
N ASP A 12 -1.68 -9.37 13.37
CA ASP A 12 -1.83 -10.56 12.53
C ASP A 12 -3.32 -10.81 12.19
N TRP A 13 -3.56 -11.91 11.46
CA TRP A 13 -4.89 -12.30 11.00
C TRP A 13 -5.88 -12.55 12.15
N ASP A 14 -5.39 -13.05 13.28
CA ASP A 14 -6.21 -13.34 14.46
C ASP A 14 -6.44 -12.09 15.34
N GLY A 15 -5.91 -10.93 14.92
CA GLY A 15 -6.07 -9.66 15.62
C GLY A 15 -5.04 -9.43 16.73
N ASN A 16 -4.00 -10.25 16.84
CA ASN A 16 -2.96 -10.05 17.85
C ASN A 16 -2.02 -8.91 17.40
N PRO A 17 -1.75 -7.89 18.24
CA PRO A 17 -0.87 -6.79 17.89
C PRO A 17 0.57 -7.26 17.73
N ARG A 18 1.23 -6.80 16.67
CA ARG A 18 2.64 -7.12 16.36
C ARG A 18 3.56 -5.91 16.47
N CYS A 19 3.10 -4.76 15.99
CA CYS A 19 3.87 -3.51 16.07
C CYS A 19 2.98 -2.27 15.96
N VAL A 20 3.56 -1.11 16.25
CA VAL A 20 3.01 0.20 15.87
C VAL A 20 3.90 0.80 14.80
N ILE A 21 3.29 1.29 13.73
CA ILE A 21 3.95 2.02 12.65
C ILE A 21 3.56 3.50 12.66
N GLU A 22 4.49 4.36 12.29
CA GLU A 22 4.26 5.78 12.04
C GLU A 22 4.44 6.07 10.55
N THR A 23 3.42 6.63 9.89
CA THR A 23 3.52 7.08 8.49
C THR A 23 4.53 8.23 8.40
N THR A 24 5.62 8.05 7.67
CA THR A 24 6.69 9.05 7.50
C THR A 24 6.53 9.89 6.24
N ALA A 25 5.89 9.35 5.20
CA ALA A 25 5.53 10.06 3.98
C ALA A 25 4.25 9.49 3.34
N VAL A 26 3.57 10.32 2.55
CA VAL A 26 2.42 9.93 1.74
C VAL A 26 2.67 10.42 0.31
N THR A 27 2.68 9.50 -0.64
CA THR A 27 2.82 9.78 -2.07
C THR A 27 1.51 9.45 -2.76
N ILE A 28 1.05 10.30 -3.68
CA ILE A 28 -0.16 10.05 -4.48
C ILE A 28 0.23 10.20 -5.95
N LEU A 29 0.14 9.09 -6.68
CA LEU A 29 0.47 9.03 -8.11
C LEU A 29 -0.60 8.19 -8.83
N PRO A 30 -0.84 8.44 -10.12
CA PRO A 30 -1.56 7.49 -10.96
C PRO A 30 -0.86 6.11 -10.92
N PHE A 31 -1.62 5.02 -10.94
CA PHE A 31 -1.07 3.66 -10.88
C PHE A 31 0.03 3.41 -11.93
N ARG A 32 -0.15 3.91 -13.16
CA ARG A 32 0.85 3.78 -14.24
C ARG A 32 2.18 4.51 -14.00
N GLU A 33 2.25 5.44 -13.05
CA GLU A 33 3.46 6.23 -12.78
C GLU A 33 4.34 5.61 -11.69
N PHE A 34 3.92 4.49 -11.10
CA PHE A 34 4.75 3.74 -10.17
C PHE A 34 5.93 3.09 -10.87
N THR A 35 7.11 3.29 -10.31
CA THR A 35 8.36 2.66 -10.74
C THR A 35 8.74 1.55 -9.77
N PHE A 36 9.59 0.61 -10.21
CA PHE A 36 10.06 -0.44 -9.31
C PHE A 36 10.79 0.11 -8.08
N GLU A 37 11.50 1.23 -8.20
CA GLU A 37 12.16 1.90 -7.06
C GLU A 37 11.17 2.34 -5.97
N ILE A 38 9.95 2.73 -6.37
CA ILE A 38 8.88 3.04 -5.42
C ILE A 38 8.32 1.74 -4.83
N CYS A 39 7.85 0.84 -5.69
CA CYS A 39 7.18 -0.39 -5.28
C CYS A 39 8.08 -1.32 -4.45
N SER A 40 9.39 -1.34 -4.69
CA SER A 40 10.32 -2.20 -3.96
C SER A 40 10.37 -1.90 -2.46
N ARG A 41 9.87 -0.74 -2.02
CA ARG A 41 9.76 -0.37 -0.60
C ARG A 41 8.69 -1.18 0.15
N GLU A 42 7.70 -1.75 -0.54
CA GLU A 42 6.75 -2.69 0.07
C GLU A 42 7.43 -4.03 0.41
N GLY A 43 8.46 -4.41 -0.36
CA GLY A 43 9.27 -5.61 -0.09
C GLY A 43 8.60 -6.95 -0.45
N GLU A 44 7.46 -6.94 -1.14
CA GLU A 44 6.69 -8.14 -1.51
C GLU A 44 6.99 -8.68 -2.91
N ASP A 45 7.61 -7.86 -3.77
CA ASP A 45 7.77 -8.12 -5.21
C ASP A 45 9.22 -8.04 -5.69
N ASP A 46 9.58 -8.92 -6.62
CA ASP A 46 10.91 -8.95 -7.25
C ASP A 46 11.02 -8.06 -8.51
N SER A 47 9.91 -7.52 -9.02
CA SER A 47 9.86 -6.72 -10.25
C SER A 47 8.67 -5.77 -10.31
N LEU A 48 8.73 -4.75 -11.18
CA LEU A 48 7.57 -3.89 -11.45
C LEU A 48 6.40 -4.68 -12.04
N GLU A 49 6.69 -5.64 -12.92
CA GLU A 49 5.65 -6.45 -13.57
C GLU A 49 4.88 -7.31 -12.56
N SER A 50 5.58 -7.93 -11.61
CA SER A 50 4.93 -8.72 -10.56
C SER A 50 4.05 -7.85 -9.68
N TRP A 51 4.56 -6.68 -9.27
CA TRP A 51 3.80 -5.71 -8.48
C TRP A 51 2.57 -5.22 -9.23
N GLN A 52 2.72 -4.83 -10.49
CA GLN A 52 1.61 -4.37 -11.34
C GLN A 52 0.54 -5.45 -11.50
N ARG A 53 0.93 -6.70 -11.72
CA ARG A 53 0.01 -7.83 -11.87
C ARG A 53 -0.76 -8.10 -10.56
N ALA A 54 -0.07 -8.12 -9.43
CA ALA A 54 -0.69 -8.35 -8.13
C ALA A 54 -1.68 -7.23 -7.77
N HIS A 55 -1.26 -5.97 -7.93
CA HIS A 55 -2.07 -4.81 -7.59
C HIS A 55 -3.23 -4.57 -8.56
N THR A 56 -3.05 -4.81 -9.86
CA THR A 56 -4.16 -4.77 -10.83
C THR A 56 -5.23 -5.78 -10.45
N ARG A 57 -4.83 -7.01 -10.08
CA ARG A 57 -5.78 -8.03 -9.61
C ARG A 57 -6.48 -7.56 -8.34
N PHE A 58 -5.75 -7.06 -7.35
CA PHE A 58 -6.32 -6.58 -6.09
C PHE A 58 -7.34 -5.46 -6.31
N PHE A 59 -6.96 -4.36 -6.98
CA PHE A 59 -7.85 -3.22 -7.22
C PHE A 59 -9.03 -3.55 -8.13
N THR A 60 -8.89 -4.52 -9.05
CA THR A 60 -10.01 -5.00 -9.85
C THR A 60 -11.06 -5.72 -8.99
N GLU A 61 -10.63 -6.58 -8.07
CA GLU A 61 -11.56 -7.28 -7.17
C GLU A 61 -12.17 -6.33 -6.12
N ASP A 62 -11.38 -5.41 -5.57
CA ASP A 62 -11.86 -4.38 -4.65
C ASP A 62 -12.88 -3.44 -5.35
N GLY A 63 -12.60 -3.06 -6.59
CA GLY A 63 -13.50 -2.30 -7.44
C GLY A 63 -14.86 -2.97 -7.64
N LYS A 64 -14.89 -4.28 -7.89
CA LYS A 64 -16.16 -5.05 -7.98
C LYS A 64 -16.95 -4.99 -6.68
N ALA A 65 -16.29 -4.98 -5.52
CA ALA A 65 -16.93 -4.94 -4.22
C ALA A 65 -17.43 -3.53 -3.84
N LEU A 66 -16.67 -2.48 -4.21
CA LEU A 66 -16.93 -1.10 -3.80
C LEU A 66 -17.60 -0.23 -4.88
N GLY A 67 -17.79 -0.75 -6.10
CA GLY A 67 -18.51 -0.09 -7.18
C GLY A 67 -17.68 0.88 -8.00
N TYR A 68 -16.37 0.62 -8.15
CA TYR A 68 -15.49 1.35 -9.06
C TYR A 68 -14.77 0.39 -10.02
N GLU A 69 -14.28 0.90 -11.14
CA GLU A 69 -13.48 0.11 -12.09
C GLU A 69 -12.00 0.51 -11.95
N PHE A 70 -11.12 -0.50 -11.94
CA PHE A 70 -9.68 -0.26 -11.99
C PHE A 70 -9.33 0.50 -13.28
N SER A 71 -8.46 1.49 -13.14
CA SER A 71 -7.88 2.24 -14.24
C SER A 71 -6.42 2.53 -13.94
N GLU A 72 -5.57 2.46 -14.94
CA GLU A 72 -4.16 2.83 -14.83
C GLU A 72 -3.95 4.31 -14.45
N ASP A 73 -4.94 5.17 -14.70
CA ASP A 73 -4.92 6.58 -14.31
C ASP A 73 -5.48 6.82 -12.89
N MET A 74 -5.96 5.78 -12.20
CA MET A 74 -6.51 5.95 -10.85
C MET A 74 -5.40 6.36 -9.86
N PRO A 75 -5.65 7.33 -8.97
CA PRO A 75 -4.68 7.73 -7.97
C PRO A 75 -4.54 6.63 -6.92
N VAL A 76 -3.30 6.19 -6.67
CA VAL A 76 -2.94 5.30 -5.57
C VAL A 76 -2.26 6.11 -4.47
N VAL A 77 -2.71 5.90 -3.24
CA VAL A 77 -2.11 6.48 -2.04
C VAL A 77 -1.08 5.47 -1.52
N PHE A 78 0.19 5.85 -1.54
CA PHE A 78 1.31 5.04 -1.08
C PHE A 78 1.89 5.64 0.21
N GLU A 79 2.01 4.81 1.25
CA GLU A 79 2.50 5.23 2.57
C GLU A 79 3.89 4.64 2.82
N ASP A 80 4.87 5.51 3.04
CA ASP A 80 6.12 5.11 3.67
C ASP A 80 5.93 5.18 5.19
N PHE A 81 6.42 4.19 5.92
CA PHE A 81 6.28 4.13 7.37
C PHE A 81 7.48 3.48 8.05
N GLU A 82 7.63 3.75 9.35
CA GLU A 82 8.63 3.12 10.20
C GLU A 82 7.97 2.46 11.41
N VAL A 83 8.56 1.35 11.88
CA VAL A 83 8.12 0.70 13.12
C VAL A 83 8.65 1.48 14.31
N VAL A 84 7.74 2.07 15.10
CA VAL A 84 8.07 2.85 16.30
C VAL A 84 7.94 2.06 17.60
N TYR A 85 7.27 0.91 17.56
CA TYR A 85 7.14 -0.02 18.70
C TYR A 85 6.98 -1.46 18.23
N ARG A 86 7.56 -2.42 18.95
CA ARG A 86 7.40 -3.87 18.75
C ARG A 86 7.00 -4.53 20.06
N ALA A 87 6.01 -5.42 20.01
CA ALA A 87 5.57 -6.24 21.14
C ALA A 87 6.46 -7.47 21.33
#